data_AF-A0A532V0J9-F1
#
_entry.id   AF-A0A532V0J9-F1
#
_cell.length_a   1.000
_cell.length_b   1.000
_cell.length_c   1.000
_cell.angle_alpha   90.00
_cell.angle_beta   90.00
_cell.angle_gamma   90.00
#
_symmetry.space_group_name_H-M   'P 1'
#
loop_
_entity.id
_entity.type
_entity.pdbx_description
1 polymer ?
#
loop_
_entity_poly.entity_id
_entity_poly.type
_entity_poly.pdbx_seq_one_letter_code
_entity_poly.pdbx_strand_id
1 'polypeptide(L)'
;MNDNLFTTLSEETSRELEKASRGKLPQSSGEESLRRDFLAEDFHKRASNIYEAIIIMSKRARQLGQRQGRIIEQFMASKVRPDDDEEEEEHVRTLDDDDDEPRLPKFEKPTILAMNEMHKGDIKYDVKE
;
A
#
# COMPACT_ATOMS: atom_id res chain seq x y z
N MET A 1 -2.90 -45.82 26.10
CA MET A 1 -2.64 -45.40 24.72
C MET A 1 -3.53 -44.18 24.48
N ASN A 2 -2.97 -42.98 24.62
CA ASN A 2 -3.67 -41.70 24.53
C ASN A 2 -3.24 -40.99 23.23
N ASP A 3 -3.62 -41.56 22.09
CA ASP A 3 -3.18 -41.06 20.77
C ASP A 3 -4.13 -40.01 20.19
N ASN A 4 -5.13 -39.55 20.96
CA ASN A 4 -6.16 -38.61 20.49
C ASN A 4 -5.98 -37.17 20.98
N LEU A 5 -4.88 -36.83 21.66
CA LEU A 5 -4.65 -35.46 22.17
C LEU A 5 -3.70 -34.63 21.30
N PHE A 6 -2.82 -35.28 20.53
CA PHE A 6 -1.85 -34.59 19.66
C PHE A 6 -2.44 -34.19 18.29
N THR A 7 -3.41 -34.95 17.79
CA THR A 7 -4.10 -34.66 16.52
C THR A 7 -5.00 -33.44 16.61
N THR A 8 -5.67 -33.23 17.75
CA THR A 8 -6.57 -32.09 17.95
C THR A 8 -5.83 -30.75 18.08
N LEU A 9 -4.63 -30.75 18.68
CA LEU A 9 -3.79 -29.56 18.81
C LEU A 9 -3.21 -29.09 17.47
N SER A 10 -2.92 -30.04 16.56
CA SER A 10 -2.41 -29.75 15.22
C SER A 10 -3.49 -29.18 14.29
N GLU A 11 -4.74 -29.63 14.43
CA GLU A 11 -5.88 -29.06 13.69
C GLU A 11 -6.27 -27.67 14.20
N GLU A 12 -6.19 -27.42 15.51
CA GLU A 12 -6.48 -26.10 16.09
C GLU A 12 -5.44 -25.05 15.67
N THR A 13 -4.16 -25.40 15.71
CA THR A 13 -3.08 -24.49 15.26
C THR A 13 -3.15 -24.22 13.75
N SER A 14 -3.52 -25.22 12.94
CA SER A 14 -3.72 -25.05 11.50
C SER A 14 -4.93 -24.15 11.18
N ARG A 15 -6.02 -24.25 11.94
CA ARG A 15 -7.19 -23.35 11.83
C ARG A 15 -6.90 -21.92 12.27
N GLU A 16 -6.03 -21.72 13.27
CA GLU A 16 -5.61 -20.38 13.68
C GLU A 16 -4.68 -19.73 12.65
N LEU A 17 -3.77 -20.50 12.03
CA LEU A 17 -2.92 -20.04 10.94
C LEU A 17 -3.73 -19.68 9.68
N GLU A 18 -4.79 -20.44 9.34
CA GLU A 18 -5.73 -20.07 8.26
C GLU A 18 -6.57 -18.82 8.59
N LYS A 19 -6.88 -18.57 9.86
CA LYS A 19 -7.55 -17.32 10.27
C LYS A 19 -6.60 -16.13 10.22
N ALA A 20 -5.31 -16.31 10.51
CA ALA A 20 -4.29 -15.26 10.45
C ALA A 20 -3.90 -14.90 9.00
N SER A 21 -3.90 -15.87 8.08
CA SER A 21 -3.61 -15.66 6.65
C SER A 21 -4.80 -15.08 5.86
N ARG A 22 -6.00 -15.06 6.46
CA ARG A 22 -7.18 -14.30 5.97
C ARG A 22 -7.15 -12.82 6.32
N GLY A 23 -5.97 -12.25 6.60
CA GLY A 23 -5.75 -10.82 6.43
C GLY A 23 -6.08 -10.47 4.97
N LYS A 24 -7.33 -10.06 4.72
CA LYS A 24 -7.77 -9.54 3.43
C LYS A 24 -6.71 -8.55 2.97
N LEU A 25 -5.97 -8.91 1.93
CA LEU A 25 -5.32 -7.93 1.07
C LEU A 25 -6.36 -6.84 0.84
N PRO A 26 -6.02 -5.55 1.02
CA PRO A 26 -6.99 -4.48 0.91
C PRO A 26 -7.68 -4.66 -0.43
N GLN A 27 -8.93 -5.10 -0.39
CA GLN A 27 -9.74 -5.15 -1.57
C GLN A 27 -9.76 -3.73 -2.06
N SER A 28 -9.33 -3.53 -3.31
CA SER A 28 -9.49 -2.25 -3.99
C SER A 28 -10.98 -1.97 -3.99
N SER A 29 -11.45 -1.30 -2.94
CA SER A 29 -12.74 -0.66 -2.92
C SER A 29 -12.81 0.13 -4.20
N GLY A 30 -13.90 -0.03 -4.95
CA GLY A 30 -14.24 0.82 -6.07
C GLY A 30 -14.44 2.24 -5.54
N GLU A 31 -13.35 2.89 -5.16
CA GLU A 31 -13.31 4.27 -4.74
C GLU A 31 -13.72 5.07 -5.96
N GLU A 32 -14.82 5.80 -5.79
CA GLU A 32 -15.14 7.03 -6.49
C GLU A 32 -13.95 7.53 -7.30
N SER A 33 -14.04 7.38 -8.63
CA SER A 33 -13.01 7.82 -9.57
C SER A 33 -12.47 9.17 -9.13
N LEU A 34 -11.23 9.18 -8.65
CA LEU A 34 -10.53 10.39 -8.21
C LEU A 34 -10.72 11.45 -9.29
N ARG A 35 -11.32 12.58 -8.94
CA ARG A 35 -11.44 13.69 -9.91
C ARG A 35 -10.02 14.15 -10.19
N ARG A 36 -9.60 14.02 -11.46
CA ARG A 36 -8.26 14.44 -11.90
C ARG A 36 -8.22 15.92 -12.28
N ASP A 37 -9.38 16.50 -12.54
CA ASP A 37 -9.53 17.88 -12.96
C ASP A 37 -10.13 18.69 -11.81
N PHE A 38 -9.26 19.40 -11.10
CA PHE A 38 -9.66 20.38 -10.09
C PHE A 38 -9.36 21.78 -10.60
N LEU A 39 -10.26 22.70 -10.33
CA LEU A 39 -10.05 24.13 -10.52
C LEU A 39 -9.65 24.77 -9.19
N ALA A 40 -9.05 25.96 -9.24
CA ALA A 40 -8.64 26.68 -8.04
C ALA A 40 -9.84 26.97 -7.12
N GLU A 41 -11.00 27.20 -7.72
CA GLU A 41 -12.26 27.52 -7.06
C GLU A 41 -12.77 26.39 -6.17
N ASP A 42 -12.41 25.15 -6.49
CA ASP A 42 -12.83 23.95 -5.74
C ASP A 42 -12.26 23.92 -4.31
N PHE A 43 -11.22 24.72 -4.02
CA PHE A 43 -10.52 24.72 -2.74
C PHE A 43 -10.84 25.92 -1.84
N HIS A 44 -11.57 26.93 -2.32
CA HIS A 44 -11.88 28.14 -1.53
C HIS A 44 -12.70 27.88 -0.26
N LYS A 45 -13.45 26.78 -0.21
CA LYS A 45 -14.23 26.40 0.99
C LYS A 45 -13.38 25.72 2.08
N ARG A 46 -12.15 25.34 1.74
CA ARG A 46 -11.28 24.47 2.55
C ARG A 46 -9.98 25.14 2.97
N ALA A 47 -9.67 26.31 2.42
CA ALA A 47 -8.56 27.15 2.81
C ALA A 47 -8.95 28.62 2.66
N SER A 48 -8.31 29.50 3.44
CA SER A 48 -8.58 30.93 3.43
C SER A 48 -8.21 31.58 2.09
N ASN A 49 -7.20 31.02 1.41
CA ASN A 49 -6.81 31.44 0.07
C ASN A 49 -6.15 30.29 -0.72
N ILE A 50 -5.96 30.50 -2.02
CA ILE A 50 -5.39 29.48 -2.92
C ILE A 50 -3.95 29.10 -2.56
N TYR A 51 -3.14 30.05 -2.07
CA TYR A 51 -1.76 29.77 -1.68
C TYR A 51 -1.69 28.88 -0.44
N GLU A 52 -2.58 29.12 0.53
CA GLU A 52 -2.73 28.26 1.69
C GLU A 52 -3.15 26.84 1.27
N ALA A 53 -4.12 26.70 0.37
CA ALA A 53 -4.50 25.41 -0.20
C ALA A 53 -3.30 24.70 -0.84
N ILE A 54 -2.50 25.41 -1.65
CA ILE A 54 -1.29 24.87 -2.28
C ILE A 54 -0.31 24.36 -1.21
N ILE A 55 -0.08 25.12 -0.14
CA ILE A 55 0.84 24.73 0.94
C ILE A 55 0.33 23.48 1.66
N ILE A 56 -0.97 23.43 2.00
CA ILE A 56 -1.59 22.28 2.68
C ILE A 56 -1.48 21.03 1.81
N MET A 57 -1.90 21.12 0.54
CA MET A 57 -1.82 20.01 -0.41
C MET A 57 -0.38 19.55 -0.63
N SER A 58 0.58 20.47 -0.75
CA SER A 58 2.00 20.13 -0.92
C SER A 58 2.58 19.39 0.28
N LYS A 59 2.27 19.86 1.49
CA LYS A 59 2.67 19.18 2.73
C LYS A 59 2.05 17.79 2.81
N ARG A 60 0.77 17.66 2.46
CA ARG A 60 0.07 16.37 2.48
C ARG A 60 0.61 15.40 1.43
N ALA A 61 0.86 15.87 0.20
CA ALA A 61 1.47 15.07 -0.86
C ALA A 61 2.83 14.51 -0.42
N ARG A 62 3.65 15.30 0.31
CA ARG A 62 4.91 14.80 0.87
C ARG A 62 4.70 13.66 1.88
N GLN A 63 3.72 13.78 2.78
CA GLN A 63 3.39 12.71 3.73
C GLN A 63 2.94 11.42 3.02
N LEU A 64 2.09 11.56 2.00
CA LEU A 64 1.61 10.44 1.19
C LEU A 64 2.75 9.78 0.42
N GLY A 65 3.64 10.57 -0.19
CA GLY A 65 4.82 10.07 -0.88
C GLY A 65 5.76 9.32 0.06
N GLN A 66 6.00 9.83 1.27
CA GLN A 66 6.78 9.11 2.28
C GLN A 66 6.15 7.78 2.68
N ARG A 67 4.82 7.74 2.83
CA ARG A 67 4.10 6.49 3.15
C ARG A 67 4.20 5.49 2.00
N GLN A 68 3.93 5.91 0.77
CA GLN A 68 4.04 5.07 -0.43
C GLN A 68 5.47 4.55 -0.60
N GLY A 69 6.48 5.40 -0.40
CA GLY A 69 7.90 5.02 -0.44
C GLY A 69 8.23 3.89 0.51
N ARG A 70 7.81 3.95 1.78
CA ARG A 70 8.01 2.86 2.75
C ARG A 70 7.36 1.55 2.31
N ILE A 71 6.17 1.61 1.71
CA ILE A 71 5.48 0.41 1.21
C ILE A 71 6.25 -0.20 0.04
N ILE A 72 6.76 0.64 -0.87
CA ILE A 72 7.59 0.21 -1.98
C ILE A 72 8.89 -0.42 -1.48
N GLU A 73 9.57 0.22 -0.51
CA GLU A 73 10.79 -0.31 0.11
C GLU A 73 10.54 -1.67 0.77
N GLN A 74 9.45 -1.82 1.54
CA GLN A 74 9.07 -3.10 2.15
C GLN A 74 8.77 -4.17 1.10
N PHE A 75 8.06 -3.79 0.02
CA PHE A 75 7.78 -4.70 -1.08
C PHE A 75 9.07 -5.18 -1.75
N MET A 76 9.99 -4.26 -2.06
CA MET A 76 11.29 -4.61 -2.64
C MET A 76 12.11 -5.50 -1.70
N ALA A 77 12.17 -5.16 -0.41
CA ALA A 77 12.88 -5.97 0.60
C ALA A 77 12.31 -7.39 0.72
N SER A 78 10.99 -7.56 0.60
CA SER A 78 10.35 -8.89 0.62
C SER A 78 10.61 -9.74 -0.62
N LYS A 79 11.08 -9.13 -1.71
CA LYS A 79 11.35 -9.79 -3.00
C LYS A 79 12.82 -10.12 -3.21
N VAL A 80 13.73 -9.46 -2.48
CA VAL A 80 15.13 -9.88 -2.39
C VAL A 80 15.17 -11.15 -1.54
N ARG A 81 15.27 -12.32 -2.17
CA ARG A 81 15.59 -13.56 -1.47
C ARG A 81 17.00 -13.40 -0.90
N PRO A 82 17.27 -13.76 0.37
CA PRO A 82 18.65 -13.94 0.80
C PRO A 82 19.26 -15.00 -0.12
N ASP A 83 20.43 -14.72 -0.68
CA ASP A 83 21.21 -15.75 -1.38
C ASP A 83 21.42 -16.89 -0.37
N ASP A 84 20.68 -17.99 -0.55
CA ASP A 84 21.05 -19.27 0.04
C ASP A 84 22.34 -19.67 -0.67
N ASP A 85 23.46 -19.41 -0.01
CA ASP A 85 24.69 -20.17 -0.20
C ASP A 85 24.34 -21.64 0.05
N GLU A 86 24.03 -22.42 -1.01
CA GLU A 86 24.42 -23.83 -1.19
C GLU A 86 23.72 -24.50 -2.40
N GLU A 87 24.59 -25.11 -3.22
CA GLU A 87 24.39 -26.23 -4.16
C GLU A 87 23.85 -25.99 -5.59
N GLU A 88 24.75 -26.28 -6.54
CA GLU A 88 24.51 -26.49 -7.96
C GLU A 88 23.46 -27.58 -8.18
N GLU A 89 22.23 -27.21 -8.57
CA GLU A 89 21.38 -28.08 -9.37
C GLU A 89 20.96 -27.36 -10.65
N GLU A 90 21.44 -27.90 -11.77
CA GLU A 90 21.09 -27.57 -13.14
C GLU A 90 19.58 -27.77 -13.37
N HIS A 91 18.78 -26.74 -13.06
CA HIS A 91 17.40 -26.67 -13.52
C HIS A 91 17.37 -25.96 -14.87
N VAL A 92 17.13 -26.76 -15.92
CA VAL A 92 16.75 -26.30 -17.26
C VAL A 92 15.54 -25.38 -17.14
N ARG A 93 15.77 -24.07 -17.18
CA ARG A 93 14.71 -23.07 -17.26
C ARG A 93 14.16 -23.06 -18.69
N THR A 94 12.95 -23.59 -18.84
CA THR A 94 12.14 -23.38 -20.04
C THR A 94 11.88 -21.89 -20.22
N LEU A 95 12.18 -21.41 -21.43
CA LEU A 95 12.00 -20.04 -21.91
C LEU A 95 10.51 -19.65 -21.95
N ASP A 96 9.90 -19.35 -20.81
CA ASP A 96 8.58 -18.68 -20.69
C ASP A 96 8.52 -17.73 -19.46
N ASP A 97 9.66 -17.33 -18.91
CA ASP A 97 9.77 -16.57 -17.64
C ASP A 97 9.76 -15.03 -17.79
N ASP A 98 9.06 -14.48 -18.79
CA ASP A 98 8.98 -13.01 -18.99
C ASP A 98 7.89 -12.32 -18.11
N ASP A 99 7.11 -13.07 -17.33
CA ASP A 99 6.02 -12.53 -16.49
C ASP A 99 6.31 -12.47 -14.97
N ASP A 100 7.47 -12.97 -14.53
CA ASP A 100 7.80 -13.12 -13.11
C ASP A 100 8.62 -11.96 -12.50
N GLU A 101 8.77 -10.85 -13.21
CA GLU A 101 9.30 -9.64 -12.59
C GLU A 101 8.28 -9.06 -11.60
N PRO A 102 8.66 -8.83 -10.32
CA PRO A 102 7.75 -8.27 -9.34
C PRO A 102 7.33 -6.85 -9.73
N ARG A 103 6.15 -6.73 -10.35
CA ARG A 103 5.57 -5.44 -10.74
C ARG A 103 5.33 -4.61 -9.49
N LEU A 104 5.94 -3.42 -9.46
CA LEU A 104 5.72 -2.45 -8.39
C LEU A 104 4.22 -2.17 -8.22
N PRO A 105 3.73 -2.00 -6.98
CA PRO A 105 2.33 -1.65 -6.78
C PRO A 105 2.01 -0.33 -7.50
N LYS A 106 0.89 -0.30 -8.24
CA LYS A 106 0.43 0.91 -8.93
C LYS A 106 -0.12 1.88 -7.90
N PHE A 107 0.65 2.93 -7.60
CA PHE A 107 0.22 4.03 -6.75
C PHE A 107 -0.20 5.25 -7.58
N GLU A 108 -1.33 5.85 -7.21
CA GLU A 108 -1.71 7.18 -7.72
C GLU A 108 -0.73 8.24 -7.19
N LYS A 109 -0.49 9.29 -7.98
CA LYS A 109 0.47 10.32 -7.63
C LYS A 109 0.08 10.99 -6.30
N PRO A 110 1.02 11.19 -5.35
CA PRO A 110 0.71 11.79 -4.05
C PRO A 110 -0.01 13.14 -4.11
N THR A 111 0.29 13.96 -5.12
CA THR A 111 -0.37 15.25 -5.34
C THR A 111 -1.85 15.08 -5.67
N ILE A 112 -2.20 14.10 -6.51
CA ILE A 112 -3.59 13.83 -6.87
C ILE A 112 -4.37 13.33 -5.66
N LEU A 113 -3.76 12.44 -4.87
CA LEU A 113 -4.36 11.98 -3.62
C LEU A 113 -4.58 13.13 -2.63
N ALA A 114 -3.59 14.01 -2.45
CA ALA A 114 -3.71 15.18 -1.58
C ALA A 114 -4.79 16.16 -2.05
N MET A 115 -4.92 16.39 -3.36
CA MET A 115 -5.98 17.23 -3.92
C MET A 115 -7.38 16.64 -3.66
N ASN A 116 -7.52 15.32 -3.82
CA ASN A 116 -8.78 14.63 -3.52
C ASN A 116 -9.13 14.68 -2.02
N GLU A 117 -8.17 14.41 -1.13
CA GLU A 117 -8.38 14.53 0.32
C GLU A 117 -8.74 15.98 0.71
N MET A 118 -8.08 16.98 0.13
CA MET A 118 -8.39 18.40 0.34
C MET A 118 -9.83 18.73 -0.09
N HIS A 119 -10.23 18.27 -1.28
CA HIS A 119 -11.57 18.51 -1.83
C HIS A 119 -12.65 17.87 -0.94
N LYS A 120 -12.43 16.62 -0.51
CA LYS A 120 -13.32 15.89 0.40
C LYS A 120 -13.36 16.51 1.80
N GLY A 121 -12.31 17.22 2.21
CA GLY A 121 -12.20 17.83 3.53
C GLY A 121 -11.59 16.88 4.56
N ASP A 122 -10.84 15.87 4.12
CA ASP A 122 -10.21 14.85 4.96
C ASP A 122 -8.91 15.33 5.61
N ILE A 123 -8.40 16.49 5.16
CA ILE A 123 -7.18 17.10 5.70
C ILE A 123 -7.54 18.02 6.86
N LYS A 124 -7.12 17.64 8.07
CA LYS A 124 -7.10 18.54 9.23
C LYS A 124 -5.75 19.24 9.30
N TYR A 125 -5.77 20.55 9.49
CA TYR A 125 -4.57 21.36 9.62
C TYR A 125 -4.84 22.55 10.54
N ASP A 126 -3.79 23.01 11.22
CA ASP A 126 -3.82 24.22 12.03
C ASP A 126 -2.81 25.21 11.48
N VAL A 127 -3.24 26.45 11.29
CA VAL A 127 -2.35 27.58 10.97
C VAL A 127 -1.89 28.15 12.30
N LYS A 128 -0.57 28.12 12.54
CA LYS A 128 0.00 28.91 13.63
C LYS A 128 0.10 30.35 13.13
N GLU A 129 -0.67 31.24 13.74
CA GLU A 129 -0.49 32.69 13.63
C GLU A 129 0.86 33.12 14.23
#